data_AF-A0A937UT66-F1
#
_entry.id   AF-A0A937UT66-F1
#
_cell.length_a   1.000
_cell.length_b   1.000
_cell.length_c   1.000
_cell.angle_alpha   90.00
_cell.angle_beta   90.00
_cell.angle_gamma   90.00
#
_symmetry.space_group_name_H-M   'P 1'
#
loop_
_entity.id
_entity.type
_entity.pdbx_description
1 polymer ?
#
loop_
_entity_poly.entity_id
_entity_poly.type
_entity_poly.pdbx_seq_one_letter_code
_entity_poly.pdbx_strand_id
1 'polypeptide(L)'
;MSPRGRRPAGAANGDAASDGVTSDGVTSGGVTSGGVTSGGVDVRPVRRERRHTLYFLGDVRRFSPVHLDTEVDMSAVLRHRDEAARAGRRYSVVSYVLHAGGRTLAAHPEANAAIGGRLRPKVARFATVSGKLTLDRTLSGQRVVLAAVLQGLDRATLDEIQATVDHYRDGDPESMPEFAGTRALHRLPAPVARAAYRRVASPLARRAAVRGTFSVTSLGHRPVDGFHSVGGTTITLGVGQIAERPVVRASAVTTAPLLRLSLTFDHRVIDGAEAADVLADLRAALETFGAAEPDQPSTDPAATGSAATGSAATGSTPAGPAAAGSAGPAAASSPDGSLNGSLEGLPR
;
A
#
# COMPACT_ATOMS: atom_id res chain seq x y z
N MET A 1 33.39 -7.73 60.23
CA MET A 1 34.68 -8.09 60.84
C MET A 1 35.77 -8.09 59.77
N SER A 2 36.99 -7.71 60.15
CA SER A 2 38.29 -7.64 59.43
C SER A 2 38.62 -8.70 58.35
N PRO A 3 39.70 -8.54 57.53
CA PRO A 3 40.32 -7.29 57.01
C PRO A 3 40.94 -7.39 55.57
N ARG A 4 41.48 -6.24 55.07
CA ARG A 4 42.74 -5.99 54.30
C ARG A 4 43.37 -7.15 53.48
N GLY A 5 43.86 -6.98 52.24
CA GLY A 5 44.02 -5.80 51.36
C GLY A 5 45.41 -5.75 50.69
N ARG A 6 45.56 -5.04 49.56
CA ARG A 6 46.85 -4.47 49.06
C ARG A 6 46.61 -3.41 47.95
N ARG A 7 47.51 -2.44 47.86
CA ARG A 7 47.63 -1.26 46.96
C ARG A 7 49.08 -1.27 46.40
N PRO A 8 49.57 -0.30 45.60
CA PRO A 8 49.01 0.39 44.41
C PRO A 8 50.07 0.60 43.28
N ALA A 9 49.68 1.24 42.17
CA ALA A 9 50.45 2.20 41.33
C ALA A 9 49.47 2.73 40.26
N GLY A 10 49.32 4.01 39.90
CA GLY A 10 50.26 5.13 39.71
C GLY A 10 50.36 5.40 38.20
N ALA A 11 50.27 6.61 37.61
CA ALA A 11 50.06 7.99 38.08
C ALA A 11 49.31 8.75 36.93
N ALA A 12 48.30 9.60 37.18
CA ALA A 12 48.37 11.06 37.41
C ALA A 12 48.81 11.94 36.21
N ASN A 13 47.89 12.83 35.78
CA ASN A 13 48.06 14.13 35.08
C ASN A 13 48.71 14.15 33.67
N GLY A 14 48.42 15.12 32.79
CA GLY A 14 47.44 16.21 32.86
C GLY A 14 47.60 17.22 31.70
N ASP A 15 46.49 17.88 31.34
CA ASP A 15 46.28 19.16 30.64
C ASP A 15 47.26 19.75 29.57
N ALA A 16 46.64 20.03 28.42
CA ALA A 16 46.53 21.33 27.73
C ALA A 16 47.68 21.96 26.89
N ALA A 17 47.24 22.63 25.80
CA ALA A 17 47.93 23.63 24.96
C ALA A 17 49.15 23.15 24.13
N SER A 18 49.46 23.68 22.94
CA SER A 18 48.79 24.66 22.06
C SER A 18 49.43 24.63 20.65
N ASP A 19 48.71 25.16 19.65
CA ASP A 19 49.17 25.75 18.38
C ASP A 19 50.00 24.93 17.36
N GLY A 20 49.59 25.05 16.08
CA GLY A 20 50.25 24.41 14.94
C GLY A 20 49.50 24.64 13.63
N VAL A 21 49.53 25.87 13.11
CA VAL A 21 48.92 26.22 11.81
C VAL A 21 49.70 25.62 10.65
N THR A 22 49.03 24.85 9.78
CA THR A 22 49.30 24.89 8.34
C THR A 22 47.99 24.94 7.56
N SER A 23 47.90 25.93 6.69
CA SER A 23 46.87 26.07 5.67
C SER A 23 47.19 25.15 4.49
N ASP A 24 46.17 24.52 3.89
CA ASP A 24 46.18 24.33 2.44
C ASP A 24 44.76 24.41 1.86
N GLY A 25 44.65 25.09 0.72
CA GLY A 25 43.39 25.62 0.22
C GLY A 25 42.56 24.61 -0.56
N VAL A 26 41.32 24.35 -0.11
CA VAL A 26 40.28 23.78 -0.98
C VAL A 26 39.51 24.93 -1.63
N THR A 27 39.59 25.00 -2.96
CA THR A 27 39.00 26.05 -3.79
C THR A 27 37.47 26.09 -3.64
N SER A 28 36.94 27.26 -3.24
CA SER A 28 35.51 27.48 -3.09
C SER A 28 34.79 27.53 -4.44
N GLY A 29 34.28 26.37 -4.90
CA GLY A 29 33.33 26.27 -6.00
C GLY A 29 32.00 26.95 -5.64
N GLY A 30 31.94 28.27 -5.86
CA GLY A 30 30.81 29.10 -5.49
C GLY A 30 29.54 28.81 -6.28
N VAL A 31 28.67 27.95 -5.73
CA VAL A 31 27.27 27.88 -6.14
C VAL A 31 26.50 28.94 -5.38
N THR A 32 26.25 30.08 -6.03
CA THR A 32 25.46 31.20 -5.50
C THR A 32 23.98 30.83 -5.37
N SER A 33 23.63 30.04 -4.36
CA SER A 33 22.24 29.88 -3.94
C SER A 33 21.77 31.19 -3.32
N GLY A 34 21.08 32.03 -4.12
CA GLY A 34 20.54 33.32 -3.71
C GLY A 34 19.48 33.18 -2.62
N GLY A 35 19.92 33.03 -1.38
CA GLY A 35 19.12 33.17 -0.18
C GLY A 35 19.34 34.53 0.45
N VAL A 36 18.28 35.08 1.05
CA VAL A 36 18.36 36.34 1.78
C VAL A 36 18.57 36.02 3.25
N THR A 37 19.69 36.48 3.80
CA THR A 37 20.00 36.42 5.23
C THR A 37 19.65 37.76 5.88
N SER A 38 18.47 37.84 6.49
CA SER A 38 18.03 39.00 7.26
C SER A 38 17.54 38.55 8.64
N GLY A 39 18.07 39.16 9.71
CA GLY A 39 17.66 38.83 11.08
C GLY A 39 17.95 37.38 11.53
N GLY A 40 19.00 36.74 10.98
CA GLY A 40 19.36 35.36 11.32
C GLY A 40 18.53 34.28 10.60
N VAL A 41 17.59 34.67 9.72
CA VAL A 41 16.79 33.72 8.93
C VAL A 41 17.49 33.40 7.61
N ASP A 42 17.71 32.11 7.33
CA ASP A 42 18.26 31.60 6.07
C ASP A 42 17.13 31.19 5.10
N VAL A 43 16.70 32.13 4.26
CA VAL A 43 15.62 31.91 3.29
C VAL A 43 16.18 31.35 1.98
N ARG A 44 16.07 30.03 1.74
CA ARG A 44 16.52 29.39 0.49
C ARG A 44 15.38 28.98 -0.44
N PRO A 45 15.55 29.07 -1.77
CA PRO A 45 14.58 28.56 -2.72
C PRO A 45 14.44 27.02 -2.64
N VAL A 46 13.24 26.50 -2.92
CA VAL A 46 13.00 25.06 -2.98
C VAL A 46 13.90 24.41 -4.05
N ARG A 47 14.70 23.44 -3.60
CA ARG A 47 15.63 22.63 -4.41
C ARG A 47 14.92 22.00 -5.63
N ARG A 48 15.61 21.93 -6.78
CA ARG A 48 15.00 21.56 -8.07
C ARG A 48 14.43 20.14 -8.05
N GLU A 49 15.12 19.26 -7.35
CA GLU A 49 14.88 17.83 -7.16
C GLU A 49 13.60 17.56 -6.36
N ARG A 50 13.05 18.59 -5.66
CA ARG A 50 11.78 18.53 -4.92
C ARG A 50 10.61 19.23 -5.64
N ARG A 51 10.83 19.79 -6.83
CA ARG A 51 9.78 20.52 -7.58
C ARG A 51 8.64 19.62 -8.04
N HIS A 52 8.91 18.36 -8.40
CA HIS A 52 7.86 17.40 -8.74
C HIS A 52 6.93 17.14 -7.55
N THR A 53 7.47 17.01 -6.34
CA THR A 53 6.70 16.91 -5.09
C THR A 53 5.85 18.17 -4.89
N LEU A 54 6.38 19.37 -5.12
CA LEU A 54 5.60 20.61 -5.01
C LEU A 54 4.43 20.67 -6.02
N TYR A 55 4.63 20.21 -7.26
CA TYR A 55 3.57 20.18 -8.27
C TYR A 55 2.50 19.13 -7.94
N PHE A 56 2.90 17.97 -7.44
CA PHE A 56 2.02 16.94 -6.91
C PHE A 56 1.19 17.45 -5.71
N LEU A 57 1.83 18.08 -4.72
CA LEU A 57 1.17 18.70 -3.57
C LEU A 57 0.16 19.78 -4.02
N GLY A 58 0.45 20.49 -5.11
CA GLY A 58 -0.48 21.45 -5.72
C GLY A 58 -1.72 20.83 -6.38
N ASP A 59 -1.66 19.57 -6.83
CA ASP A 59 -2.81 18.84 -7.41
C ASP A 59 -3.67 18.19 -6.30
N VAL A 60 -3.04 17.56 -5.31
CA VAL A 60 -3.75 16.85 -4.22
C VAL A 60 -4.47 17.78 -3.24
N ARG A 61 -4.18 19.10 -3.24
CA ARG A 61 -4.98 20.12 -2.54
C ARG A 61 -6.47 20.14 -2.88
N ARG A 62 -6.89 19.43 -3.93
CA ARG A 62 -8.29 19.29 -4.33
C ARG A 62 -8.99 18.10 -3.71
N PHE A 63 -8.27 17.17 -3.06
CA PHE A 63 -8.86 15.98 -2.45
C PHE A 63 -9.75 16.38 -1.26
N SER A 64 -10.80 15.60 -1.02
CA SER A 64 -11.56 15.64 0.22
C SER A 64 -11.23 14.35 1.00
N PRO A 65 -10.08 14.30 1.70
CA PRO A 65 -9.65 13.08 2.35
C PRO A 65 -10.54 12.75 3.54
N VAL A 66 -10.93 11.49 3.65
CA VAL A 66 -11.40 10.87 4.90
C VAL A 66 -10.52 9.67 5.21
N HIS A 67 -10.36 9.40 6.51
CA HIS A 67 -9.37 8.48 7.05
C HIS A 67 -10.08 7.39 7.85
N LEU A 68 -9.76 6.14 7.53
CA LEU A 68 -10.11 4.95 8.29
C LEU A 68 -8.81 4.30 8.78
N ASP A 69 -8.90 3.57 9.90
CA ASP A 69 -7.80 2.81 10.48
C ASP A 69 -8.32 1.46 10.95
N THR A 70 -7.50 0.42 10.81
CA THR A 70 -7.71 -0.87 11.47
C THR A 70 -6.37 -1.43 11.96
N GLU A 71 -6.44 -2.33 12.94
CA GLU A 71 -5.34 -3.25 13.21
C GLU A 71 -5.51 -4.51 12.35
N VAL A 72 -4.37 -5.08 11.93
CA VAL A 72 -4.26 -6.29 11.11
C VAL A 72 -3.32 -7.25 11.85
N ASP A 73 -3.80 -8.46 12.12
CA ASP A 73 -2.97 -9.56 12.62
C ASP A 73 -2.01 -10.06 11.52
N MET A 74 -0.74 -9.73 11.64
CA MET A 74 0.27 -10.09 10.64
C MET A 74 0.79 -11.53 10.81
N SER A 75 0.26 -12.33 11.74
CA SER A 75 0.74 -13.69 12.04
C SER A 75 0.84 -14.59 10.80
N ALA A 76 -0.16 -14.54 9.91
CA ALA A 76 -0.16 -15.34 8.68
C ALA A 76 0.89 -14.87 7.67
N VAL A 77 0.98 -13.55 7.44
CA VAL A 77 2.02 -12.93 6.60
C VAL A 77 3.42 -13.23 7.14
N LEU A 78 3.66 -13.11 8.45
CA LEU A 78 4.97 -13.39 9.04
C LEU A 78 5.35 -14.87 8.91
N ARG A 79 4.43 -15.80 9.17
CA ARG A 79 4.65 -17.23 8.94
C ARG A 79 5.05 -17.52 7.49
N HIS A 80 4.32 -16.99 6.51
CA HIS A 80 4.68 -17.13 5.10
C HIS A 80 6.04 -16.48 4.77
N ARG A 81 6.39 -15.34 5.38
CA ARG A 81 7.71 -14.70 5.18
C ARG A 81 8.84 -15.57 5.71
N ASP A 82 8.66 -16.23 6.85
CA ASP A 82 9.65 -17.13 7.42
C ASP A 82 9.80 -18.42 6.59
N GLU A 83 8.69 -19.00 6.11
CA GLU A 83 8.70 -20.14 5.20
C GLU A 83 9.39 -19.81 3.87
N ALA A 84 9.07 -18.64 3.29
CA ALA A 84 9.74 -18.14 2.11
C ALA A 84 11.25 -17.92 2.33
N ALA A 85 11.64 -17.36 3.48
CA ALA A 85 13.04 -17.12 3.82
C ALA A 85 13.84 -18.42 3.95
N ARG A 86 13.26 -19.48 4.52
CA ARG A 86 13.84 -20.84 4.53
C ARG A 86 14.01 -21.40 3.12
N ALA A 87 13.14 -21.04 2.19
CA ALA A 87 13.23 -21.35 0.76
C ALA A 87 14.04 -20.32 -0.06
N GLY A 88 14.84 -19.45 0.57
CA GLY A 88 15.71 -18.47 -0.09
C GLY A 88 15.00 -17.25 -0.71
N ARG A 89 13.67 -17.13 -0.58
CA ARG A 89 12.87 -16.02 -1.09
C ARG A 89 12.63 -14.98 0.01
N ARG A 90 12.69 -13.68 -0.30
CA ARG A 90 12.50 -12.61 0.68
C ARG A 90 11.42 -11.63 0.24
N TYR A 91 10.36 -11.52 1.04
CA TYR A 91 9.24 -10.61 0.76
C TYR A 91 9.20 -9.41 1.73
N SER A 92 9.00 -8.23 1.17
CA SER A 92 8.71 -7.01 1.92
C SER A 92 7.24 -6.99 2.38
N VAL A 93 6.95 -6.39 3.54
CA VAL A 93 5.57 -6.21 4.02
C VAL A 93 4.71 -5.44 3.00
N VAL A 94 5.33 -4.47 2.33
CA VAL A 94 4.68 -3.66 1.29
C VAL A 94 4.26 -4.49 0.08
N SER A 95 4.98 -5.56 -0.25
CA SER A 95 4.62 -6.48 -1.34
C SER A 95 3.31 -7.22 -1.05
N TYR A 96 3.08 -7.63 0.20
CA TYR A 96 1.78 -8.19 0.64
C TYR A 96 0.65 -7.16 0.55
N VAL A 97 0.89 -5.92 1.00
CA VAL A 97 -0.13 -4.84 0.93
C VAL A 97 -0.45 -4.47 -0.53
N LEU A 98 0.53 -4.48 -1.43
CA LEU A 98 0.32 -4.28 -2.87
C LEU A 98 -0.43 -5.46 -3.51
N HIS A 99 -0.14 -6.71 -3.09
CA HIS A 99 -0.80 -7.92 -3.57
C HIS A 99 -2.27 -8.02 -3.12
N ALA A 100 -2.52 -7.80 -1.83
CA ALA A 100 -3.86 -7.77 -1.24
C ALA A 100 -4.68 -6.60 -1.81
N GLY A 101 -4.11 -5.38 -1.82
CA GLY A 101 -4.76 -4.21 -2.41
C GLY A 101 -5.03 -4.37 -3.91
N GLY A 102 -4.13 -5.00 -4.66
CA GLY A 102 -4.32 -5.33 -6.07
C GLY A 102 -5.60 -6.13 -6.33
N ARG A 103 -5.84 -7.18 -5.53
CA ARG A 103 -7.02 -8.05 -5.62
C ARG A 103 -8.28 -7.41 -5.04
N THR A 104 -8.16 -6.76 -3.88
CA THR A 104 -9.29 -6.06 -3.23
C THR A 104 -9.84 -4.96 -4.15
N LEU A 105 -9.00 -4.11 -4.73
CA LEU A 105 -9.45 -3.08 -5.67
C LEU A 105 -9.97 -3.66 -7.01
N ALA A 106 -9.66 -4.91 -7.35
CA ALA A 106 -10.27 -5.56 -8.50
C ALA A 106 -11.72 -6.00 -8.21
N ALA A 107 -12.01 -6.40 -6.95
CA ALA A 107 -13.36 -6.70 -6.47
C ALA A 107 -14.21 -5.43 -6.24
N HIS A 108 -13.58 -4.29 -5.95
CA HIS A 108 -14.22 -3.00 -5.68
C HIS A 108 -14.03 -1.96 -6.83
N PRO A 109 -14.80 -2.04 -7.93
CA PRO A 109 -14.64 -1.18 -9.09
C PRO A 109 -15.01 0.29 -8.86
N GLU A 110 -15.81 0.62 -7.83
CA GLU A 110 -16.08 2.00 -7.43
C GLU A 110 -14.87 2.64 -6.74
N ALA A 111 -14.20 1.85 -5.89
CA ALA A 111 -12.94 2.22 -5.26
C ALA A 111 -11.78 2.31 -6.27
N ASN A 112 -11.76 1.46 -7.31
CA ASN A 112 -10.83 1.51 -8.44
C ASN A 112 -11.21 2.57 -9.51
N ALA A 113 -11.52 3.78 -9.05
CA ALA A 113 -11.91 4.91 -9.90
C ALA A 113 -11.08 6.17 -9.62
N ALA A 114 -11.35 7.28 -10.33
CA ALA A 114 -10.84 8.60 -10.00
C ALA A 114 -11.71 9.74 -10.55
N ILE A 115 -11.93 10.78 -9.75
CA ILE A 115 -12.68 11.99 -10.16
C ILE A 115 -11.79 13.07 -10.79
N GLY A 116 -12.26 13.72 -11.86
CA GLY A 116 -11.60 14.84 -12.53
C GLY A 116 -12.59 15.81 -13.17
N GLY A 117 -12.08 16.94 -13.66
CA GLY A 117 -12.90 18.07 -14.13
C GLY A 117 -13.22 19.06 -13.01
N ARG A 118 -13.35 20.36 -13.34
CA ARG A 118 -13.63 21.44 -12.36
C ARG A 118 -15.06 21.98 -12.46
N LEU A 119 -15.55 22.21 -13.69
CA LEU A 119 -16.90 22.74 -13.96
C LEU A 119 -17.91 21.63 -14.30
N ARG A 120 -17.42 20.48 -14.77
CA ARG A 120 -18.18 19.27 -15.06
C ARG A 120 -17.38 18.10 -14.49
N PRO A 121 -17.63 17.67 -13.24
CA PRO A 121 -16.93 16.54 -12.66
C PRO A 121 -17.26 15.26 -13.46
N LYS A 122 -16.29 14.38 -13.59
CA LYS A 122 -16.40 13.05 -14.20
C LYS A 122 -15.62 12.05 -13.38
N VAL A 123 -16.22 10.90 -13.10
CA VAL A 123 -15.53 9.73 -12.54
C VAL A 123 -15.09 8.86 -13.71
N ALA A 124 -13.88 8.32 -13.63
CA ALA A 124 -13.39 7.27 -14.52
C ALA A 124 -13.06 6.04 -13.67
N ARG A 125 -13.68 4.90 -13.98
CA ARG A 125 -13.30 3.59 -13.42
C ARG A 125 -12.20 2.96 -14.27
N PHE A 126 -11.34 2.15 -13.65
CA PHE A 126 -10.24 1.48 -14.33
C PHE A 126 -10.49 -0.02 -14.45
N ALA A 127 -10.17 -0.60 -15.61
CA ALA A 127 -10.36 -2.04 -15.88
C ALA A 127 -9.23 -2.93 -15.33
N THR A 128 -8.11 -2.32 -14.93
CA THR A 128 -6.97 -2.97 -14.28
C THR A 128 -6.61 -2.20 -13.02
N VAL A 129 -5.84 -2.83 -12.13
CA VAL A 129 -5.41 -2.21 -10.88
C VAL A 129 -3.91 -1.93 -10.94
N SER A 130 -3.53 -0.69 -10.65
CA SER A 130 -2.13 -0.25 -10.65
C SER A 130 -1.78 0.38 -9.30
N GLY A 131 -0.81 -0.19 -8.58
CA GLY A 131 -0.41 0.30 -7.26
C GLY A 131 0.79 1.22 -7.35
N LYS A 132 0.68 2.43 -6.81
CA LYS A 132 1.82 3.34 -6.70
C LYS A 132 2.52 3.19 -5.34
N LEU A 133 3.80 2.84 -5.36
CA LEU A 133 4.67 2.77 -4.19
C LEU A 133 5.50 4.05 -4.04
N THR A 134 5.45 4.70 -2.87
CA THR A 134 6.39 5.78 -2.51
C THR A 134 7.70 5.24 -1.94
N LEU A 135 8.83 5.70 -2.46
CA LEU A 135 10.17 5.30 -2.01
C LEU A 135 10.97 6.53 -1.57
N ASP A 136 11.64 6.45 -0.42
CA ASP A 136 12.65 7.42 0.01
C ASP A 136 13.98 7.05 -0.66
N ARG A 137 14.41 7.87 -1.62
CA ARG A 137 15.67 7.68 -2.36
C ARG A 137 16.52 8.94 -2.28
N THR A 138 17.82 8.78 -2.50
CA THR A 138 18.75 9.91 -2.65
C THR A 138 18.96 10.18 -4.13
N LEU A 139 18.69 11.41 -4.57
CA LEU A 139 19.02 11.91 -5.90
C LEU A 139 19.98 13.09 -5.73
N SER A 140 21.14 13.05 -6.38
CA SER A 140 22.17 14.09 -6.34
C SER A 140 22.51 14.54 -4.92
N GLY A 141 22.69 13.56 -4.02
CA GLY A 141 23.00 13.78 -2.60
C GLY A 141 21.84 14.32 -1.75
N GLN A 142 20.59 14.34 -2.25
CA GLN A 142 19.42 14.85 -1.53
C GLN A 142 18.31 13.80 -1.41
N ARG A 143 17.76 13.62 -0.20
CA ARG A 143 16.61 12.73 0.02
C ARG A 143 15.34 13.30 -0.62
N VAL A 144 14.78 12.53 -1.53
CA VAL A 144 13.58 12.82 -2.31
C VAL A 144 12.63 11.63 -2.24
N VAL A 145 11.33 11.92 -2.23
CA VAL A 145 10.31 10.88 -2.39
C VAL A 145 10.08 10.69 -3.89
N LEU A 146 10.39 9.49 -4.38
CA LEU A 146 10.06 9.04 -5.72
C LEU A 146 8.84 8.11 -5.65
N ALA A 147 8.19 7.94 -6.79
CA ALA A 147 7.04 7.06 -6.93
C ALA A 147 7.27 6.06 -8.05
N ALA A 148 7.22 4.77 -7.70
CA ALA A 148 7.10 3.68 -8.64
C ALA A 148 5.62 3.38 -8.88
N VAL A 149 5.22 3.00 -10.09
CA VAL A 149 3.84 2.56 -10.39
C VAL A 149 3.88 1.17 -10.97
N LEU A 150 3.43 0.19 -10.19
CA LEU A 150 3.31 -1.21 -10.58
C LEU A 150 1.96 -1.38 -11.29
N GLN A 151 1.95 -2.02 -12.45
CA GLN A 151 0.75 -2.24 -13.28
C GLN A 151 0.26 -3.69 -13.09
N GLY A 152 -1.04 -3.94 -13.29
CA GLY A 152 -1.60 -5.30 -13.32
C GLY A 152 -1.59 -6.02 -11.98
N LEU A 153 -1.66 -5.29 -10.86
CA LEU A 153 -1.67 -5.87 -9.51
C LEU A 153 -2.92 -6.71 -9.20
N ASP A 154 -3.97 -6.58 -10.01
CA ASP A 154 -5.14 -7.45 -10.01
C ASP A 154 -4.79 -8.92 -10.32
N ARG A 155 -3.67 -9.18 -11.02
CA ARG A 155 -3.25 -10.53 -11.44
C ARG A 155 -1.84 -10.91 -11.00
N ALA A 156 -0.97 -9.93 -10.75
CA ALA A 156 0.42 -10.18 -10.38
C ALA A 156 0.54 -11.09 -9.15
N THR A 157 1.49 -12.01 -9.22
CA THR A 157 1.93 -12.87 -8.11
C THR A 157 2.76 -12.08 -7.10
N LEU A 158 2.90 -12.61 -5.88
CA LEU A 158 3.75 -11.99 -4.86
C LEU A 158 5.23 -11.90 -5.31
N ASP A 159 5.71 -12.89 -6.08
CA ASP A 159 7.07 -12.91 -6.63
C ASP A 159 7.30 -11.81 -7.67
N GLU A 160 6.39 -11.60 -8.62
CA GLU A 160 6.49 -10.52 -9.62
C GLU A 160 6.43 -9.13 -8.96
N ILE A 161 5.55 -8.96 -7.98
CA ILE A 161 5.45 -7.73 -7.18
C ILE A 161 6.76 -7.49 -6.44
N GLN A 162 7.31 -8.52 -5.78
CA GLN A 162 8.56 -8.42 -5.03
C GLN A 162 9.75 -8.07 -5.93
N ALA A 163 9.92 -8.76 -7.06
CA ALA A 163 10.96 -8.46 -8.04
C ALA A 163 10.85 -7.02 -8.57
N THR A 164 9.64 -6.53 -8.79
CA THR A 164 9.40 -5.13 -9.19
C THR A 164 9.76 -4.15 -8.07
N VAL A 165 9.41 -4.45 -6.81
CA VAL A 165 9.79 -3.63 -5.64
C VAL A 165 11.31 -3.61 -5.47
N ASP A 166 11.99 -4.74 -5.64
CA ASP A 166 13.45 -4.84 -5.56
C ASP A 166 14.14 -4.03 -6.67
N HIS A 167 13.68 -4.12 -7.93
CA HIS A 167 14.15 -3.29 -9.05
C HIS A 167 14.10 -1.80 -8.71
N TYR A 168 12.98 -1.29 -8.20
CA TYR A 168 12.85 0.12 -7.81
C TYR A 168 13.58 0.51 -6.51
N ARG A 169 13.90 -0.44 -5.62
CA ARG A 169 14.67 -0.20 -4.39
C ARG A 169 16.18 -0.15 -4.69
N ASP A 170 16.67 -1.09 -5.48
CA ASP A 170 18.09 -1.34 -5.66
C ASP A 170 18.65 -0.63 -6.90
N GLY A 171 17.82 -0.39 -7.93
CA GLY A 171 18.19 0.41 -9.10
C GLY A 171 18.52 1.86 -8.77
N ASP A 172 19.39 2.49 -9.55
CA ASP A 172 19.81 3.89 -9.39
C ASP A 172 18.80 4.87 -10.03
N PRO A 173 18.21 5.81 -9.26
CA PRO A 173 17.26 6.77 -9.79
C PRO A 173 17.83 7.78 -10.81
N GLU A 174 19.15 7.96 -10.90
CA GLU A 174 19.77 8.86 -11.88
C GLU A 174 19.86 8.24 -13.28
N SER A 175 20.00 6.93 -13.38
CA SER A 175 20.07 6.18 -14.64
C SER A 175 18.73 5.58 -15.10
N MET A 176 17.91 5.04 -14.19
CA MET A 176 16.65 4.31 -14.50
C MET A 176 15.72 5.04 -15.50
N PRO A 177 15.28 4.40 -16.60
CA PRO A 177 14.38 5.01 -17.60
C PRO A 177 13.04 5.51 -17.04
N GLU A 178 12.49 4.83 -16.05
CA GLU A 178 11.18 5.09 -15.44
C GLU A 178 11.14 6.47 -14.78
N PHE A 179 12.28 6.93 -14.24
CA PHE A 179 12.42 8.26 -13.66
C PHE A 179 12.91 9.33 -14.65
N ALA A 180 13.18 8.98 -15.92
CA ALA A 180 13.67 9.94 -16.93
C ALA A 180 12.70 11.12 -17.15
N GLY A 181 11.38 10.87 -17.11
CA GLY A 181 10.37 11.92 -17.17
C GLY A 181 10.45 12.89 -15.98
N THR A 182 10.73 12.39 -14.78
CA THR A 182 10.95 13.20 -13.56
C THR A 182 12.24 14.01 -13.66
N ARG A 183 13.35 13.40 -14.13
CA ARG A 183 14.63 14.10 -14.35
C ARG A 183 14.51 15.20 -15.42
N ALA A 184 13.78 14.94 -16.51
CA ALA A 184 13.47 15.96 -17.51
C ALA A 184 12.63 17.11 -16.92
N LEU A 185 11.66 16.80 -16.06
CA LEU A 185 10.83 17.78 -15.36
C LEU A 185 11.65 18.70 -14.43
N HIS A 186 12.69 18.16 -13.77
CA HIS A 186 13.60 18.94 -12.90
C HIS A 186 14.50 19.91 -13.69
N ARG A 187 14.86 19.56 -14.93
CA ARG A 187 15.69 20.40 -15.82
C ARG A 187 14.93 21.60 -16.41
N LEU A 188 13.61 21.51 -16.51
CA LEU A 188 12.77 22.57 -17.08
C LEU A 188 12.57 23.79 -16.13
N PRO A 189 12.41 25.02 -16.68
CA PRO A 189 11.98 26.18 -15.89
C PRO A 189 10.66 25.92 -15.16
N ALA A 190 10.51 26.43 -13.93
CA ALA A 190 9.38 26.12 -13.05
C ALA A 190 7.96 26.25 -13.68
N PRO A 191 7.61 27.33 -14.41
CA PRO A 191 6.28 27.42 -15.03
C PRO A 191 6.07 26.37 -16.15
N VAL A 192 7.12 26.08 -16.94
CA VAL A 192 7.10 25.08 -18.01
C VAL A 192 6.96 23.68 -17.41
N ALA A 193 7.76 23.36 -16.39
CA ALA A 193 7.68 22.10 -15.65
C ALA A 193 6.28 21.90 -15.02
N ARG A 194 5.72 22.93 -14.38
CA ARG A 194 4.35 22.86 -13.82
C ARG A 194 3.28 22.68 -14.90
N ALA A 195 3.47 23.21 -16.11
CA ALA A 195 2.58 22.98 -17.24
C ALA A 195 2.70 21.55 -17.79
N ALA A 196 3.93 21.06 -17.99
CA ALA A 196 4.22 19.69 -18.44
C ALA A 196 3.65 18.65 -17.47
N TYR A 197 3.91 18.80 -16.16
CA TYR A 197 3.35 17.93 -15.11
C TYR A 197 1.82 17.84 -15.21
N ARG A 198 1.12 18.98 -15.33
CA ARG A 198 -0.34 19.00 -15.49
C ARG A 198 -0.79 18.31 -16.77
N ARG A 199 -0.13 18.55 -17.91
CA ARG A 199 -0.47 17.89 -19.19
C ARG A 199 -0.38 16.37 -19.12
N VAL A 200 0.62 15.84 -18.40
CA VAL A 200 0.82 14.39 -18.26
C VAL A 200 -0.08 13.78 -17.18
N ALA A 201 -0.22 14.42 -16.02
CA ALA A 201 -0.90 13.85 -14.86
C ALA A 201 -2.41 14.13 -14.77
N SER A 202 -2.94 15.19 -15.40
CA SER A 202 -4.36 15.56 -15.29
C SER A 202 -5.34 14.67 -16.07
N PRO A 203 -5.03 14.07 -17.25
CA PRO A 203 -5.99 13.25 -17.98
C PRO A 203 -6.39 11.97 -17.21
N LEU A 204 -7.69 11.77 -16.99
CA LEU A 204 -8.22 10.59 -16.29
C LEU A 204 -7.79 9.28 -16.95
N ALA A 205 -7.85 9.20 -18.29
CA ALA A 205 -7.45 8.02 -19.06
C ALA A 205 -5.96 7.63 -18.90
N ARG A 206 -5.10 8.52 -18.38
CA ARG A 206 -3.69 8.23 -18.11
C ARG A 206 -3.36 8.08 -16.61
N ARG A 207 -4.35 8.22 -15.70
CA ARG A 207 -4.09 8.18 -14.26
C ARG A 207 -3.52 6.86 -13.78
N ALA A 208 -4.12 5.72 -14.15
CA ALA A 208 -3.62 4.40 -13.77
C ALA A 208 -2.14 4.20 -14.13
N ALA A 209 -1.77 4.53 -15.38
CA ALA A 209 -0.39 4.42 -15.86
C ALA A 209 0.59 5.40 -15.18
N VAL A 210 0.20 6.67 -14.97
CA VAL A 210 1.10 7.73 -14.49
C VAL A 210 1.15 7.86 -12.96
N ARG A 211 0.08 7.49 -12.26
CA ARG A 211 -0.12 7.74 -10.82
C ARG A 211 -0.54 6.51 -10.02
N GLY A 212 -0.86 5.39 -10.66
CA GLY A 212 -1.60 4.30 -10.05
C GLY A 212 -3.10 4.62 -9.92
N THR A 213 -3.86 3.60 -9.52
CA THR A 213 -5.28 3.66 -9.18
C THR A 213 -5.46 3.73 -7.66
N PHE A 214 -4.63 2.99 -6.92
CA PHE A 214 -4.39 3.15 -5.48
C PHE A 214 -2.89 3.42 -5.22
N SER A 215 -2.54 3.79 -3.99
CA SER A 215 -1.14 3.92 -3.58
C SER A 215 -0.86 3.32 -2.21
N VAL A 216 0.38 2.87 -2.03
CA VAL A 216 0.92 2.34 -0.78
C VAL A 216 2.12 3.18 -0.38
N THR A 217 2.15 3.57 0.89
CA THR A 217 3.28 4.26 1.49
C THR A 217 3.58 3.60 2.84
N SER A 218 4.86 3.47 3.19
CA SER A 218 5.27 2.76 4.40
C SER A 218 6.32 3.52 5.19
N LEU A 219 6.07 3.63 6.49
CA LEU A 219 7.01 4.16 7.48
C LEU A 219 7.38 3.12 8.54
N GLY A 220 6.90 1.87 8.43
CA GLY A 220 7.18 0.77 9.37
C GLY A 220 8.64 0.31 9.49
N HIS A 221 9.57 0.94 8.76
CA HIS A 221 11.02 0.84 9.00
C HIS A 221 11.52 1.82 10.09
N ARG A 222 10.60 2.58 10.69
CA ARG A 222 10.76 3.51 11.82
C ARG A 222 9.76 3.12 12.92
N PRO A 223 9.95 3.58 14.17
CA PRO A 223 8.93 3.48 15.22
C PRO A 223 7.75 4.42 14.93
N VAL A 224 6.90 4.03 13.97
CA VAL A 224 5.70 4.75 13.53
C VAL A 224 4.56 3.73 13.45
N ASP A 225 3.65 3.77 14.41
CA ASP A 225 2.53 2.82 14.48
C ASP A 225 1.53 3.01 13.33
N GLY A 226 1.22 4.25 12.94
CA GLY A 226 0.34 4.56 11.83
C GLY A 226 0.51 6.00 11.36
N PHE A 227 0.17 6.27 10.11
CA PHE A 227 0.25 7.62 9.53
C PHE A 227 -0.69 7.75 8.32
N HIS A 228 -1.39 8.87 8.22
CA HIS A 228 -2.28 9.16 7.10
C HIS A 228 -1.58 10.02 6.06
N SER A 229 -1.89 9.79 4.78
CA SER A 229 -1.35 10.61 3.70
C SER A 229 -2.27 10.62 2.48
N VAL A 230 -2.15 11.65 1.65
CA VAL A 230 -2.89 11.75 0.39
C VAL A 230 -1.95 11.44 -0.77
N GLY A 231 -2.02 10.21 -1.27
CA GLY A 231 -1.24 9.74 -2.41
C GLY A 231 -1.70 10.30 -3.76
N GLY A 232 -2.83 11.00 -3.84
CA GLY A 232 -3.32 11.54 -5.12
C GLY A 232 -3.92 10.49 -6.06
N THR A 233 -4.21 9.32 -5.49
CA THR A 233 -5.02 8.19 -5.97
C THR A 233 -6.27 8.11 -5.09
N THR A 234 -7.36 7.48 -5.54
CA THR A 234 -8.63 7.45 -4.79
C THR A 234 -8.48 6.83 -3.42
N ILE A 235 -7.67 5.77 -3.30
CA ILE A 235 -7.24 5.19 -2.02
C ILE A 235 -5.72 5.33 -1.86
N THR A 236 -5.31 5.63 -0.63
CA THR A 236 -3.92 5.65 -0.17
C THR A 236 -3.82 4.85 1.12
N LEU A 237 -3.01 3.78 1.08
CA LEU A 237 -2.76 2.88 2.21
C LEU A 237 -1.47 3.30 2.92
N GLY A 238 -1.56 3.62 4.21
CA GLY A 238 -0.42 3.93 5.07
C GLY A 238 -0.07 2.75 5.96
N VAL A 239 1.15 2.23 5.79
CA VAL A 239 1.66 1.00 6.40
C VAL A 239 2.64 1.34 7.54
N GLY A 240 2.18 1.17 8.78
CA GLY A 240 2.98 1.36 10.00
C GLY A 240 3.96 0.22 10.29
N GLN A 241 4.57 0.25 11.47
CA GLN A 241 5.39 -0.84 11.98
C GLN A 241 4.54 -2.06 12.36
N ILE A 242 5.15 -3.24 12.35
CA ILE A 242 4.61 -4.45 12.98
C ILE A 242 5.18 -4.51 14.39
N ALA A 243 4.33 -4.66 15.41
CA ALA A 243 4.75 -4.77 16.80
C ALA A 243 3.92 -5.83 17.54
N GLU A 244 4.55 -6.56 18.46
CA GLU A 244 3.83 -7.43 19.40
C GLU A 244 2.92 -6.58 20.30
N ARG A 245 1.62 -6.89 20.32
CA ARG A 245 0.62 -6.20 21.14
C ARG A 245 -0.29 -7.21 21.85
N PRO A 246 -0.80 -6.88 23.05
CA PRO A 246 -1.79 -7.71 23.72
C PRO A 246 -3.13 -7.69 22.95
N VAL A 247 -3.68 -8.87 22.68
CA VAL A 247 -4.98 -9.09 22.03
C VAL A 247 -5.80 -10.10 22.83
N VAL A 248 -7.13 -9.98 22.75
CA VAL A 248 -8.04 -10.97 23.36
C VAL A 248 -8.39 -12.03 22.32
N ARG A 249 -8.09 -13.30 22.61
CA ARG A 249 -8.54 -14.46 21.81
C ARG A 249 -9.13 -15.50 22.76
N ALA A 250 -10.29 -16.07 22.41
CA ALA A 250 -11.00 -17.07 23.24
C ALA A 250 -11.10 -16.66 24.73
N SER A 251 -11.44 -15.39 24.98
CA SER A 251 -11.52 -14.77 26.32
C SER A 251 -10.22 -14.72 27.14
N ALA A 252 -9.06 -15.02 26.54
CA ALA A 252 -7.75 -14.89 27.16
C ALA A 252 -6.93 -13.75 26.50
N VAL A 253 -6.11 -13.05 27.30
CA VAL A 253 -5.12 -12.10 26.78
C VAL A 253 -3.90 -12.87 26.30
N THR A 254 -3.55 -12.72 25.03
CA THR A 254 -2.36 -13.27 24.38
C THR A 254 -1.62 -12.16 23.62
N THR A 255 -0.46 -12.41 23.05
CA THR A 255 0.23 -11.44 22.17
C THR A 255 0.02 -11.78 20.70
N ALA A 256 0.06 -10.77 19.84
CA ALA A 256 0.10 -10.95 18.40
C ALA A 256 0.90 -9.83 17.71
N PRO A 257 1.58 -10.14 16.58
CA PRO A 257 2.24 -9.15 15.75
C PRO A 257 1.22 -8.32 14.97
N LEU A 258 0.81 -7.18 15.54
CA LEU A 258 -0.16 -6.29 14.91
C LEU A 258 0.51 -5.21 14.05
N LEU A 259 -0.12 -4.92 12.91
CA LEU A 259 0.14 -3.76 12.08
C LEU A 259 -1.08 -2.86 12.08
N ARG A 260 -0.91 -1.55 12.35
CA ARG A 260 -1.98 -0.58 12.07
C ARG A 260 -1.91 -0.18 10.60
N LEU A 261 -2.98 -0.50 9.89
CA LEU A 261 -3.21 -0.13 8.51
C LEU A 261 -4.14 1.06 8.48
N SER A 262 -3.72 2.14 7.82
CA SER A 262 -4.57 3.30 7.55
C SER A 262 -5.02 3.29 6.09
N LEU A 263 -6.28 3.67 5.85
CA LEU A 263 -6.86 3.88 4.53
C LEU A 263 -7.34 5.33 4.45
N THR A 264 -6.72 6.11 3.58
CA THR A 264 -7.17 7.47 3.24
C THR A 264 -7.84 7.45 1.88
N PHE A 265 -9.09 7.88 1.79
CA PHE A 265 -9.84 7.91 0.54
C PHE A 265 -10.33 9.31 0.15
N ASP A 266 -10.55 9.55 -1.15
CA ASP A 266 -11.15 10.78 -1.67
C ASP A 266 -12.68 10.66 -1.63
N HIS A 267 -13.32 11.30 -0.64
CA HIS A 267 -14.77 11.21 -0.36
C HIS A 267 -15.67 11.82 -1.46
N ARG A 268 -15.08 12.22 -2.60
CA ARG A 268 -15.78 12.64 -3.83
C ARG A 268 -15.91 11.51 -4.85
N VAL A 269 -15.30 10.35 -4.58
CA VAL A 269 -15.29 9.18 -5.47
C VAL A 269 -16.09 8.04 -4.85
N ILE A 270 -15.81 7.73 -3.59
CA ILE A 270 -16.51 6.73 -2.77
C ILE A 270 -16.95 7.35 -1.45
N ASP A 271 -17.90 6.72 -0.77
CA ASP A 271 -18.33 7.09 0.59
C ASP A 271 -17.65 6.24 1.67
N GLY A 272 -18.07 6.43 2.93
CA GLY A 272 -17.53 5.70 4.07
C GLY A 272 -17.92 4.23 4.16
N ALA A 273 -18.99 3.77 3.50
CA ALA A 273 -19.41 2.38 3.52
C ALA A 273 -18.52 1.57 2.56
N GLU A 274 -18.44 1.97 1.29
CA GLU A 274 -17.54 1.36 0.30
C GLU A 274 -16.08 1.37 0.78
N ALA A 275 -15.63 2.46 1.42
CA ALA A 275 -14.28 2.53 1.99
C ALA A 275 -14.06 1.61 3.20
N ALA A 276 -15.10 1.32 3.98
CA ALA A 276 -15.03 0.38 5.10
C ALA A 276 -15.01 -1.07 4.62
N ASP A 277 -15.81 -1.41 3.60
CA ASP A 277 -15.83 -2.74 2.98
C ASP A 277 -14.45 -3.05 2.35
N VAL A 278 -13.89 -2.12 1.58
CA VAL A 278 -12.51 -2.23 1.05
C VAL A 278 -11.47 -2.43 2.16
N LEU A 279 -11.62 -1.77 3.30
CA LEU A 279 -10.70 -1.93 4.43
C LEU A 279 -10.85 -3.30 5.12
N ALA A 280 -12.09 -3.78 5.24
CA ALA A 280 -12.40 -5.08 5.82
C ALA A 280 -11.84 -6.23 4.96
N ASP A 281 -12.05 -6.18 3.65
CA ASP A 281 -11.54 -7.19 2.71
C ASP A 281 -10.00 -7.16 2.63
N LEU A 282 -9.38 -5.97 2.63
CA LEU A 282 -7.92 -5.87 2.64
C LEU A 282 -7.32 -6.37 3.96
N ARG A 283 -7.98 -6.14 5.09
CA ARG A 283 -7.62 -6.73 6.38
C ARG A 283 -7.73 -8.25 6.32
N ALA A 284 -8.86 -8.79 5.89
CA ALA A 284 -9.08 -10.23 5.77
C ALA A 284 -8.01 -10.90 4.90
N ALA A 285 -7.75 -10.35 3.70
CA ALA A 285 -6.74 -10.87 2.77
C ALA A 285 -5.30 -10.86 3.32
N LEU A 286 -4.98 -10.03 4.30
CA LEU A 286 -3.71 -10.06 5.02
C LEU A 286 -3.73 -11.04 6.21
N GLU A 287 -4.80 -11.06 7.02
CA GLU A 287 -4.91 -11.94 8.18
C GLU A 287 -5.02 -13.43 7.79
N THR A 288 -5.59 -13.74 6.62
CA THR A 288 -5.71 -15.11 6.09
C THR A 288 -4.66 -15.45 5.03
N PHE A 289 -3.61 -14.64 4.85
CA PHE A 289 -2.64 -14.81 3.76
C PHE A 289 -1.98 -16.20 3.79
N GLY A 290 -2.05 -16.93 2.67
CA GLY A 290 -1.45 -18.26 2.54
C GLY A 290 -2.20 -19.38 3.28
N ALA A 291 -3.38 -19.12 3.85
CA ALA A 291 -4.35 -20.19 4.04
C ALA A 291 -4.72 -20.75 2.66
N ALA A 292 -4.81 -22.07 2.54
CA ALA A 292 -5.31 -22.69 1.32
C ALA A 292 -6.74 -22.18 1.04
N GLU A 293 -7.04 -21.87 -0.21
CA GLU A 293 -8.43 -21.67 -0.61
C GLU A 293 -9.21 -22.96 -0.27
N PRO A 294 -10.42 -22.88 0.32
CA PRO A 294 -11.26 -24.06 0.47
C PRO A 294 -11.55 -24.61 -0.93
N ASP A 295 -11.25 -25.90 -1.15
CA ASP A 295 -11.23 -26.57 -2.45
C ASP A 295 -12.32 -26.07 -3.40
N GLN A 296 -11.93 -25.28 -4.41
CA GLN A 296 -12.72 -25.19 -5.62
C GLN A 296 -12.55 -26.53 -6.35
N PRO A 297 -13.65 -27.25 -6.67
CA PRO A 297 -13.54 -28.53 -7.35
C PRO A 297 -12.87 -28.31 -8.71
N SER A 298 -11.72 -28.97 -8.91
CA SER A 298 -10.92 -28.81 -10.11
C SER A 298 -11.67 -29.29 -11.35
N THR A 299 -12.13 -28.33 -12.18
CA THR A 299 -12.52 -28.61 -13.56
C THR A 299 -11.27 -28.81 -14.42
N ASP A 300 -10.59 -29.93 -14.20
CA ASP A 300 -9.53 -30.43 -15.08
C ASP A 300 -9.94 -31.82 -15.60
N PRO A 301 -10.34 -31.96 -16.88
CA PRO A 301 -10.95 -33.18 -17.41
C PRO A 301 -9.95 -34.33 -17.64
N ALA A 302 -8.68 -34.17 -17.24
CA ALA A 302 -7.58 -35.07 -17.55
C ALA A 302 -7.34 -36.22 -16.53
N ALA A 303 -8.16 -36.32 -15.47
CA ALA A 303 -8.00 -37.32 -14.40
C ALA A 303 -9.11 -38.38 -14.32
N THR A 304 -9.72 -38.76 -15.44
CA THR A 304 -10.63 -39.92 -15.54
C THR A 304 -10.11 -40.91 -16.58
N GLY A 305 -9.36 -41.92 -16.16
CA GLY A 305 -8.76 -42.84 -17.14
C GLY A 305 -7.78 -43.90 -16.63
N SER A 306 -8.14 -44.72 -15.63
CA SER A 306 -7.64 -46.10 -15.54
C SER A 306 -8.43 -46.97 -14.56
N ALA A 307 -9.55 -47.53 -15.00
CA ALA A 307 -10.19 -48.68 -14.35
C ALA A 307 -11.18 -49.37 -15.31
N ALA A 308 -10.78 -50.49 -15.94
CA ALA A 308 -11.57 -51.70 -16.20
C ALA A 308 -11.15 -52.44 -17.50
N THR A 309 -10.89 -53.75 -17.38
CA THR A 309 -10.97 -54.70 -18.50
C THR A 309 -11.39 -56.09 -18.03
N GLY A 310 -12.62 -56.52 -18.40
CA GLY A 310 -13.20 -57.87 -18.23
C GLY A 310 -13.61 -58.27 -16.79
N SER A 311 -14.50 -59.24 -16.52
CA SER A 311 -15.45 -60.07 -17.32
C SER A 311 -16.30 -60.95 -16.35
N ALA A 312 -17.51 -61.47 -16.63
CA ALA A 312 -18.50 -61.20 -17.68
C ALA A 312 -19.87 -61.91 -17.37
N ALA A 313 -20.98 -61.33 -17.87
CA ALA A 313 -22.28 -61.96 -18.20
C ALA A 313 -23.27 -62.49 -17.11
N THR A 314 -24.56 -62.47 -17.51
CA THR A 314 -25.82 -62.95 -16.84
C THR A 314 -26.40 -62.06 -15.73
N GLY A 315 -27.71 -61.79 -15.65
CA GLY A 315 -28.84 -62.05 -16.56
C GLY A 315 -30.20 -61.68 -15.92
N SER A 316 -31.26 -61.55 -16.75
CA SER A 316 -32.69 -61.35 -16.40
C SER A 316 -33.22 -59.95 -16.00
N THR A 317 -34.20 -59.50 -16.79
CA THR A 317 -35.33 -58.57 -16.52
C THR A 317 -36.57 -59.45 -16.14
N PRO A 318 -37.80 -58.96 -15.83
CA PRO A 318 -38.32 -57.57 -15.80
C PRO A 318 -39.26 -57.20 -14.62
N ALA A 319 -39.63 -55.91 -14.52
CA ALA A 319 -41.02 -55.41 -14.41
C ALA A 319 -41.08 -53.89 -14.05
N GLY A 320 -41.97 -53.12 -14.71
CA GLY A 320 -42.43 -51.80 -14.25
C GLY A 320 -43.85 -51.89 -13.67
N PRO A 321 -44.70 -50.83 -13.70
CA PRO A 321 -44.51 -49.49 -14.29
C PRO A 321 -45.09 -48.29 -13.48
N ALA A 322 -45.11 -47.09 -14.11
CA ALA A 322 -46.05 -45.96 -13.89
C ALA A 322 -45.97 -45.14 -12.57
N ALA A 323 -46.36 -43.86 -12.47
CA ALA A 323 -46.63 -42.75 -13.42
C ALA A 323 -46.64 -41.39 -12.62
N ALA A 324 -46.03 -40.30 -13.11
CA ALA A 324 -46.64 -39.14 -13.81
C ALA A 324 -47.23 -37.98 -12.96
N GLY A 325 -46.85 -36.73 -13.31
CA GLY A 325 -47.56 -35.46 -13.07
C GLY A 325 -47.34 -34.75 -11.70
N SER A 326 -47.58 -33.44 -11.55
CA SER A 326 -47.69 -32.31 -12.52
C SER A 326 -47.93 -30.97 -11.78
N ALA A 327 -47.38 -29.87 -12.32
CA ALA A 327 -47.86 -28.47 -12.20
C ALA A 327 -47.89 -27.74 -10.82
N GLY A 328 -47.74 -26.40 -10.87
CA GLY A 328 -48.00 -25.46 -9.76
C GLY A 328 -49.49 -25.04 -9.67
N PRO A 329 -49.85 -23.91 -9.03
CA PRO A 329 -49.30 -22.58 -9.36
C PRO A 329 -49.10 -21.63 -8.15
N ALA A 330 -48.78 -20.36 -8.44
CA ALA A 330 -48.65 -19.26 -7.47
C ALA A 330 -49.94 -18.41 -7.34
N ALA A 331 -50.17 -17.80 -6.17
CA ALA A 331 -51.08 -16.65 -6.02
C ALA A 331 -50.75 -15.76 -4.80
N ALA A 332 -50.90 -14.46 -5.03
CA ALA A 332 -50.82 -13.27 -4.18
C ALA A 332 -51.17 -13.33 -2.67
N SER A 333 -50.52 -12.45 -1.88
CA SER A 333 -51.21 -11.38 -1.11
C SER A 333 -50.23 -10.36 -0.50
N SER A 334 -50.59 -9.08 -0.57
CA SER A 334 -49.99 -7.99 0.23
C SER A 334 -50.67 -7.91 1.61
N PRO A 335 -50.13 -7.13 2.57
CA PRO A 335 -50.74 -5.80 2.77
C PRO A 335 -49.75 -4.67 3.13
N ASP A 336 -50.30 -3.45 3.17
CA ASP A 336 -49.66 -2.20 3.59
C ASP A 336 -49.10 -2.20 5.03
N GLY A 337 -48.15 -1.30 5.28
CA GLY A 337 -47.61 -1.05 6.61
C GLY A 337 -46.76 0.23 6.68
N SER A 338 -47.37 1.40 6.56
CA SER A 338 -46.67 2.66 6.83
C SER A 338 -46.45 2.84 8.34
N LEU A 339 -45.21 3.08 8.77
CA LEU A 339 -44.92 3.67 10.07
C LEU A 339 -43.93 4.83 9.91
N ASN A 340 -44.26 5.94 10.56
CA ASN A 340 -43.55 7.21 10.50
C ASN A 340 -43.51 7.78 11.93
N GLY A 341 -42.39 8.38 12.33
CA GLY A 341 -42.13 8.84 13.70
C GLY A 341 -41.39 7.81 14.58
N SER A 342 -40.53 8.21 15.53
CA SER A 342 -40.26 9.57 16.03
C SER A 342 -38.81 9.75 16.50
N LEU A 343 -38.35 11.00 16.47
CA LEU A 343 -37.16 11.47 17.20
C LEU A 343 -37.52 11.74 18.66
N GLU A 344 -36.73 11.19 19.59
CA GLU A 344 -36.51 11.58 21.02
C GLU A 344 -35.79 10.40 21.71
N GLY A 345 -34.81 10.54 22.60
CA GLY A 345 -34.03 11.69 23.06
C GLY A 345 -32.92 11.21 24.01
N LEU A 346 -31.73 11.83 23.98
CA LEU A 346 -30.70 11.72 25.02
C LEU A 346 -31.08 12.62 26.23
N PRO A 347 -30.45 12.56 27.42
CA PRO A 347 -29.37 11.65 27.88
C PRO A 347 -29.60 11.02 29.29
N ARG A 348 -28.77 10.02 29.64
CA ARG A 348 -27.88 10.06 30.83
C ARG A 348 -26.84 8.95 30.79
#